data_AF-A0A8X7T0S8-F1
#
_entry.id   AF-A0A8X7T0S8-F1
#
_cell.length_a   1.000
_cell.length_b   1.000
_cell.length_c   1.000
_cell.angle_alpha   90.00
_cell.angle_beta   90.00
_cell.angle_gamma   90.00
#
_symmetry.space_group_name_H-M   'P 1'
#
loop_
_entity.id
_entity.type
_entity.pdbx_description
1 polymer ?
#
loop_
_entity_poly.entity_id
_entity_poly.type
_entity_poly.pdbx_seq_one_letter_code
_entity_poly.pdbx_strand_id
1 'polypeptide(L)'
;MMYARLPGDSKIWVDPSTLAKVFCLIGYAFTWLVICAAFVFGIGGHSMSSRIFTFSEIERHVLSIGVSLLTTACNETMGYIHTVSLRWALFNDGKLEFNSNLRLWSHAPSSPANSRIANLICFLGVVVSYSSGSIWLMRYGTTDTGQESDQTIVVPQACIAYGIGLLMQAIVVGFSIPSALRAPTFSCSPLDTAAATVVHGMLQRRPGRCMMGLDQRKATATPSRAVKHQKSLFASHRAVRYVLFAAWTFVLLAIAWLAINSVLVANGTNGSRGSGFFEGTLNMQRRRLSGELIGMTFQRRWTAESDRLPLGVFAWVFSFVTGLQIPLTLMTHLAELVVNSCRDESTWRQASGKKGLQRKSANPIVAIMTSASALALFLFKAQIHVQYSNAMSIVFHDLVTIRTVGILGLAIGAALLSVFLTVLSIYGRKGPQPSTFGHLQTLVDLIDEWPEKGNQQMYWGHKTGGAVTPMKEEDYNFAGISITPPAQNVRIGELYS
;
A
#
# COMPACT_ATOMS: atom_id res chain seq x y z
N MET A 1 26.02 -1.71 9.28
CA MET A 1 26.27 -1.05 7.98
C MET A 1 26.31 0.45 8.16
N MET A 2 27.40 1.07 7.70
CA MET A 2 27.62 2.51 7.79
C MET A 2 27.29 3.09 6.41
N TYR A 3 26.18 3.83 6.29
CA TYR A 3 25.93 4.60 5.08
C TYR A 3 27.01 5.68 5.04
N ALA A 4 27.77 5.76 3.94
CA ALA A 4 28.69 6.86 3.75
C ALA A 4 27.89 8.16 3.90
N ARG A 5 28.34 9.09 4.76
CA ARG A 5 27.76 10.44 4.75
C ARG A 5 27.89 11.00 3.33
N LEU A 6 26.90 11.77 2.90
CA LEU A 6 27.02 12.56 1.68
C LEU A 6 28.39 13.26 1.72
N PRO A 7 29.22 13.15 0.66
CA PRO A 7 30.45 13.90 0.59
C PRO A 7 30.13 15.37 0.83
N GLY A 8 30.78 16.01 1.80
CA GLY A 8 30.51 17.42 2.15
C GLY A 8 30.62 18.39 0.97
N ASP A 9 31.28 17.95 -0.11
CA ASP A 9 31.63 18.76 -1.28
C ASP A 9 30.78 18.43 -2.53
N SER A 10 29.75 17.58 -2.44
CA SER A 10 28.90 17.32 -3.62
C SER A 10 28.04 18.53 -3.95
N LYS A 11 28.22 19.13 -5.13
CA LYS A 11 27.40 20.25 -5.64
C LYS A 11 25.91 19.91 -5.77
N ILE A 12 25.59 18.62 -5.92
CA ILE A 12 24.22 18.13 -6.10
C ILE A 12 23.46 18.19 -4.77
N TRP A 13 22.37 18.94 -4.74
CA TRP A 13 21.51 19.00 -3.56
C TRP A 13 20.58 17.79 -3.46
N VAL A 14 20.49 17.21 -2.27
CA VAL A 14 19.58 16.12 -1.88
C VAL A 14 18.73 16.59 -0.70
N ASP A 15 17.40 16.55 -0.83
CA ASP A 15 16.51 16.88 0.28
C ASP A 15 16.59 15.77 1.35
N PRO A 16 17.03 16.04 2.59
CA PRO A 16 16.97 15.04 3.65
C PRO A 16 15.53 14.68 4.05
N SER A 17 14.55 15.55 3.77
CA SER A 17 13.14 15.42 4.15
C SER A 17 12.94 15.23 5.67
N THR A 18 13.50 16.15 6.46
CA THR A 18 13.47 16.10 7.95
C THR A 18 12.05 16.02 8.51
N LEU A 19 11.07 16.69 7.88
CA LEU A 19 9.67 16.61 8.32
C LEU A 19 9.08 15.21 8.12
N ALA A 20 9.37 14.54 7.00
CA ALA A 20 8.92 13.16 6.78
C ALA A 20 9.45 12.23 7.86
N LYS A 21 10.74 12.40 8.19
CA LYS A 21 11.41 11.67 9.26
C LYS A 21 10.73 11.89 10.62
N VAL A 22 10.41 13.14 10.99
CA VAL A 22 9.72 13.46 12.25
C VAL A 22 8.32 12.85 12.28
N PHE A 23 7.50 13.03 11.23
CA PHE A 23 6.15 12.45 11.19
C PHE A 23 6.15 10.92 11.27
N CYS A 24 7.12 10.27 10.62
CA CYS A 24 7.28 8.83 10.73
C CYS A 24 7.58 8.38 12.17
N LEU A 25 8.47 9.09 12.86
CA LEU A 25 8.79 8.79 14.26
C LEU A 25 7.59 9.04 15.20
N ILE A 26 6.84 10.12 14.97
CA ILE A 26 5.59 10.39 15.72
C ILE A 26 4.58 9.27 15.48
N GLY A 27 4.33 8.90 14.22
CA GLY A 27 3.39 7.82 13.90
C GLY A 27 3.84 6.46 14.44
N TYR A 28 5.15 6.20 14.50
CA TYR A 28 5.71 5.01 15.13
C TYR A 28 5.47 5.02 16.65
N ALA A 29 5.73 6.13 17.33
CA ALA A 29 5.43 6.28 18.76
C ALA A 29 3.93 6.15 19.05
N PHE A 30 3.08 6.75 18.21
CA PHE A 30 1.63 6.60 18.29
C PHE A 30 1.20 5.14 18.13
N THR A 31 1.82 4.39 17.21
CA THR A 31 1.53 2.97 17.04
C THR A 31 1.87 2.15 18.29
N TRP A 32 2.96 2.48 19.00
CA TRP A 32 3.25 1.87 20.30
C TRP A 32 2.19 2.16 21.36
N LEU A 33 1.62 3.38 21.39
CA LEU A 33 0.48 3.69 22.27
C LEU A 33 -0.74 2.82 21.94
N VAL A 34 -1.04 2.62 20.64
CA VAL A 34 -2.12 1.73 20.20
C VAL A 34 -1.85 0.28 20.60
N ILE A 35 -0.61 -0.20 20.48
CA ILE A 35 -0.20 -1.55 20.93
C ILE A 35 -0.43 -1.69 22.44
N CYS A 36 0.03 -0.74 23.24
CA CYS A 36 -0.15 -0.76 24.69
C CYS A 36 -1.65 -0.73 25.06
N ALA A 37 -2.44 0.13 24.42
CA ALA A 37 -3.88 0.18 24.63
C ALA A 37 -4.54 -1.16 24.29
N ALA A 38 -4.19 -1.78 23.15
CA ALA A 38 -4.73 -3.07 22.75
C ALA A 38 -4.44 -4.18 23.79
N PHE A 39 -3.22 -4.22 24.35
CA PHE A 39 -2.90 -5.16 25.43
C PHE A 39 -3.60 -4.83 26.74
N VAL A 40 -3.70 -3.57 27.14
CA VAL A 40 -4.42 -3.17 28.37
C VAL A 40 -5.90 -3.53 28.26
N PHE A 41 -6.56 -3.21 27.15
CA PHE A 41 -7.96 -3.58 26.91
C PHE A 41 -8.13 -5.10 26.79
N GLY A 42 -7.21 -5.80 26.14
CA GLY A 42 -7.26 -7.25 25.98
C GLY A 42 -7.06 -8.02 27.29
N ILE A 43 -6.03 -7.67 28.07
CA ILE A 43 -5.72 -8.32 29.36
C ILE A 43 -6.76 -7.91 30.41
N GLY A 44 -7.09 -6.62 30.50
CA GLY A 44 -8.12 -6.12 31.41
C GLY A 44 -9.49 -6.73 31.12
N GLY A 45 -9.86 -6.83 29.84
CA GLY A 45 -11.10 -7.48 29.40
C GLY A 45 -11.12 -8.99 29.65
N HIS A 46 -9.96 -9.65 29.73
CA HIS A 46 -9.89 -11.07 30.10
C HIS A 46 -10.09 -11.29 31.60
N SER A 47 -9.56 -10.38 32.42
CA SER A 47 -9.68 -10.42 33.89
C SER A 47 -11.08 -10.03 34.37
N MET A 48 -11.73 -9.08 33.70
CA MET A 48 -13.12 -8.72 34.00
C MET A 48 -14.08 -9.73 33.37
N SER A 49 -15.13 -10.15 34.09
CA SER A 49 -16.22 -10.90 33.45
C SER A 49 -16.74 -10.09 32.25
N SER A 50 -17.06 -10.77 31.14
CA SER A 50 -17.45 -10.17 29.87
C SER A 50 -18.50 -9.09 30.08
N ARG A 51 -18.10 -7.82 29.94
CA ARG A 51 -19.05 -6.72 29.99
C ARG A 51 -19.81 -6.70 28.68
N ILE A 52 -21.12 -6.93 28.78
CA ILE A 52 -22.04 -6.75 27.67
C ILE A 52 -22.21 -5.24 27.50
N PHE A 53 -21.84 -4.73 26.32
CA PHE A 53 -22.12 -3.36 25.94
C PHE A 53 -23.29 -3.34 24.97
N THR A 54 -24.23 -2.43 25.17
CA THR A 54 -25.30 -2.18 24.20
C THR A 54 -24.80 -1.13 23.22
N PHE A 55 -24.60 -1.52 21.97
CA PHE A 55 -24.27 -0.59 20.88
C PHE A 55 -25.37 -0.71 19.83
N SER A 56 -25.88 0.43 19.39
CA SER A 56 -26.71 0.48 18.19
C SER A 56 -25.92 -0.03 16.97
N GLU A 57 -26.63 -0.48 15.93
CA GLU A 57 -26.00 -0.94 14.69
C GLU A 57 -25.09 0.13 14.06
N ILE A 58 -25.51 1.39 14.12
CA ILE A 58 -24.76 2.53 13.59
C ILE A 58 -23.45 2.70 14.38
N GLU A 59 -23.50 2.69 15.71
CA GLU A 59 -22.31 2.82 16.56
C GLU A 59 -21.30 1.72 16.28
N ARG A 60 -21.77 0.46 16.17
CA ARG A 60 -20.89 -0.67 15.84
C ARG A 60 -20.24 -0.49 14.47
N HIS A 61 -20.99 -0.03 13.47
CA HIS A 61 -20.45 0.21 12.13
C HIS A 61 -19.40 1.33 12.15
N VAL A 62 -19.68 2.44 12.85
CA VAL A 62 -18.74 3.56 13.04
C VAL A 62 -17.48 3.11 13.77
N LEU A 63 -17.59 2.29 14.82
CA LEU A 63 -16.46 1.73 15.54
C LEU A 63 -15.61 0.81 14.65
N SER A 64 -16.25 -0.04 13.83
CA SER A 64 -15.53 -0.90 12.88
C SER A 64 -14.78 -0.10 11.81
N ILE A 65 -15.38 0.98 11.30
CA ILE A 65 -14.71 1.93 10.41
C ILE A 65 -13.53 2.60 11.13
N GLY A 66 -13.75 3.09 12.35
CA GLY A 66 -12.73 3.75 13.16
C GLY A 66 -11.51 2.87 13.41
N VAL A 67 -11.71 1.60 13.80
CA VAL A 67 -10.62 0.64 13.96
C VAL A 67 -9.93 0.35 12.64
N SER A 68 -10.67 0.14 11.55
CA SER A 68 -10.08 -0.13 10.23
C SER A 68 -9.21 1.04 9.74
N LEU A 69 -9.66 2.29 9.94
CA LEU A 69 -8.90 3.50 9.62
C LEU A 69 -7.66 3.62 10.50
N LEU A 70 -7.78 3.38 11.80
CA LEU A 70 -6.65 3.39 12.74
C LEU A 70 -5.60 2.33 12.37
N THR A 71 -6.04 1.09 12.10
CA THR A 71 -5.18 0.00 11.63
C THR A 71 -4.48 0.37 10.34
N THR A 72 -5.20 0.95 9.37
CA THR A 72 -4.63 1.40 8.11
C THR A 72 -3.55 2.48 8.36
N ALA A 73 -3.85 3.49 9.18
CA ALA A 73 -2.90 4.56 9.49
C ALA A 73 -1.61 4.05 10.17
N CYS A 74 -1.74 3.15 11.16
CA CYS A 74 -0.59 2.51 11.81
C CYS A 74 0.24 1.69 10.81
N ASN A 75 -0.41 0.86 9.99
CA ASN A 75 0.24 0.00 9.00
C ASN A 75 0.94 0.80 7.89
N GLU A 76 0.35 1.90 7.42
CA GLU A 76 0.97 2.79 6.43
C GLU A 76 2.19 3.51 6.99
N THR A 77 2.11 4.00 8.25
CA THR A 77 3.24 4.68 8.89
C THR A 77 4.43 3.72 9.07
N MET A 78 4.19 2.55 9.65
CA MET A 78 5.21 1.51 9.81
C MET A 78 5.74 1.05 8.43
N GLY A 79 4.83 0.89 7.48
CA GLY A 79 5.15 0.51 6.11
C GLY A 79 6.04 1.51 5.39
N TYR A 80 5.86 2.79 5.65
CA TYR A 80 6.70 3.86 5.09
C TYR A 80 8.14 3.76 5.61
N ILE A 81 8.33 3.66 6.92
CA ILE A 81 9.67 3.55 7.54
C ILE A 81 10.38 2.30 7.00
N HIS A 82 9.66 1.17 6.95
CA HIS A 82 10.19 -0.07 6.38
C HIS A 82 10.58 0.10 4.91
N THR A 83 9.76 0.78 4.12
CA THR A 83 10.05 1.02 2.70
C THR A 83 11.27 1.91 2.49
N VAL A 84 11.46 2.96 3.30
CA VAL A 84 12.67 3.80 3.25
C VAL A 84 13.90 2.98 3.63
N SER A 85 13.82 2.20 4.72
CA SER A 85 14.89 1.28 5.14
C SER A 85 15.26 0.30 4.03
N LEU A 86 14.26 -0.36 3.43
CA LEU A 86 14.43 -1.34 2.35
C LEU A 86 15.04 -0.69 1.10
N ARG A 87 14.57 0.49 0.70
CA ARG A 87 15.12 1.23 -0.45
C ARG A 87 16.62 1.43 -0.31
N TRP A 88 17.06 1.88 0.85
CA TRP A 88 18.47 2.16 1.11
C TRP A 88 19.30 0.90 1.42
N ALA A 89 18.67 -0.17 1.90
CA ALA A 89 19.32 -1.47 1.97
C ALA A 89 19.56 -2.06 0.55
N LEU A 90 18.58 -1.93 -0.36
CA LEU A 90 18.74 -2.33 -1.77
C LEU A 90 19.79 -1.48 -2.49
N PHE A 91 19.90 -0.20 -2.13
CA PHE A 91 20.96 0.68 -2.61
C PHE A 91 22.34 0.14 -2.25
N ASN A 92 22.56 -0.22 -0.98
CA ASN A 92 23.84 -0.79 -0.54
C ASN A 92 24.17 -2.12 -1.24
N ASP A 93 23.15 -2.89 -1.62
CA ASP A 93 23.31 -4.15 -2.35
C ASP A 93 23.48 -3.96 -3.87
N GLY A 94 23.43 -2.72 -4.38
CA GLY A 94 23.46 -2.43 -5.81
C GLY A 94 22.24 -2.94 -6.60
N LYS A 95 21.13 -3.21 -5.90
CA LYS A 95 19.89 -3.78 -6.47
C LYS A 95 18.75 -2.77 -6.59
N LEU A 96 19.00 -1.51 -6.27
CA LEU A 96 17.98 -0.46 -6.33
C LEU A 96 17.80 0.04 -7.76
N GLU A 97 16.88 -0.58 -8.51
CA GLU A 97 16.53 -0.16 -9.89
C GLU A 97 15.42 0.90 -9.92
N PHE A 98 14.44 0.79 -9.03
CA PHE A 98 13.26 1.65 -8.98
C PHE A 98 13.14 2.37 -7.65
N ASN A 99 12.60 3.60 -7.66
CA ASN A 99 12.24 4.34 -6.45
C ASN A 99 11.17 3.61 -5.61
N SER A 100 10.22 3.00 -6.31
CA SER A 100 9.08 2.27 -5.75
C SER A 100 9.23 0.78 -6.07
N ASN A 101 9.35 -0.05 -5.03
CA ASN A 101 9.56 -1.50 -5.14
C ASN A 101 8.43 -2.26 -4.45
N LEU A 102 8.22 -3.52 -4.85
CA LEU A 102 7.31 -4.42 -4.16
C LEU A 102 7.88 -4.84 -2.82
N ARG A 103 7.47 -4.15 -1.74
CA ARG A 103 7.95 -4.34 -0.37
C ARG A 103 8.02 -5.81 0.07
N LEU A 104 7.04 -6.62 -0.34
CA LEU A 104 6.95 -8.03 0.07
C LEU A 104 7.93 -8.95 -0.66
N TRP A 105 8.31 -8.62 -1.90
CA TRP A 105 9.17 -9.48 -2.74
C TRP A 105 10.62 -8.97 -2.82
N SER A 106 10.84 -7.68 -2.63
CA SER A 106 12.16 -7.07 -2.59
C SER A 106 12.81 -7.29 -1.24
N HIS A 107 14.04 -7.80 -1.22
CA HIS A 107 14.79 -8.07 0.01
C HIS A 107 16.26 -7.71 -0.19
N ALA A 108 16.91 -7.30 0.88
CA ALA A 108 18.33 -6.96 0.92
C ALA A 108 19.06 -7.93 1.87
N PRO A 109 19.81 -8.93 1.37
CA PRO A 109 20.52 -9.89 2.23
C PRO A 109 21.48 -9.24 3.22
N SER A 110 21.97 -8.03 2.95
CA SER A 110 22.87 -7.31 3.85
C SER A 110 22.19 -6.72 5.10
N SER A 111 20.86 -6.68 5.14
CA SER A 111 20.10 -6.07 6.21
C SER A 111 19.10 -7.06 6.80
N PRO A 112 19.30 -7.56 8.04
CA PRO A 112 18.41 -8.55 8.64
C PRO A 112 16.97 -8.01 8.79
N ALA A 113 16.84 -6.71 9.07
CA ALA A 113 15.56 -6.02 9.17
C ALA A 113 14.81 -5.95 7.83
N ASN A 114 15.51 -6.05 6.69
CA ASN A 114 14.94 -6.05 5.34
C ASN A 114 15.10 -7.41 4.63
N SER A 115 15.23 -8.48 5.42
CA SER A 115 15.28 -9.85 4.93
C SER A 115 13.90 -10.34 4.46
N ARG A 116 13.87 -11.44 3.69
CA ARG A 116 12.61 -12.05 3.25
C ARG A 116 11.72 -12.43 4.44
N ILE A 117 12.33 -12.92 5.52
CA ILE A 117 11.63 -13.32 6.75
C ILE A 117 11.04 -12.09 7.44
N ALA A 118 11.81 -11.01 7.58
CA ALA A 118 11.32 -9.76 8.17
C ALA A 118 10.15 -9.16 7.37
N ASN A 119 10.23 -9.19 6.03
CA ASN A 119 9.12 -8.77 5.17
C ASN A 119 7.87 -9.65 5.34
N LEU A 120 8.05 -10.96 5.47
CA LEU A 120 6.97 -11.90 5.73
C LEU A 120 6.34 -11.66 7.11
N ILE A 121 7.14 -11.42 8.14
CA ILE A 121 6.66 -11.07 9.50
C ILE A 121 5.86 -9.78 9.46
N CYS A 122 6.35 -8.73 8.78
CA CYS A 122 5.60 -7.50 8.58
C CYS A 122 4.26 -7.75 7.89
N PHE A 123 4.25 -8.54 6.82
CA PHE A 123 3.02 -8.90 6.11
C PHE A 123 2.03 -9.64 7.00
N LEU A 124 2.48 -10.68 7.71
CA LEU A 124 1.65 -11.44 8.63
C LEU A 124 1.12 -10.55 9.75
N GLY A 125 1.92 -9.61 10.26
CA GLY A 125 1.47 -8.62 11.23
C GLY A 125 0.35 -7.71 10.70
N VAL A 126 0.43 -7.30 9.43
CA VAL A 126 -0.67 -6.56 8.77
C VAL A 126 -1.92 -7.43 8.69
N VAL A 127 -1.80 -8.68 8.21
CA VAL A 127 -2.94 -9.59 8.08
C VAL A 127 -3.59 -9.84 9.44
N VAL A 128 -2.78 -10.14 10.46
CA VAL A 128 -3.24 -10.37 11.84
C VAL A 128 -3.97 -9.15 12.39
N SER A 129 -3.40 -7.94 12.24
CA SER A 129 -4.02 -6.71 12.74
C SER A 129 -5.39 -6.45 12.10
N TYR A 130 -5.53 -6.55 10.78
CA TYR A 130 -6.86 -6.39 10.16
C TYR A 130 -7.83 -7.53 10.50
N SER A 131 -7.34 -8.77 10.60
CA SER A 131 -8.18 -9.93 10.95
C SER A 131 -8.76 -9.75 12.35
N SER A 132 -7.92 -9.40 13.32
CA SER A 132 -8.36 -9.09 14.68
C SER A 132 -9.29 -7.88 14.77
N GLY A 133 -9.03 -6.82 13.99
CA GLY A 133 -9.90 -5.65 13.91
C GLY A 133 -11.28 -5.93 13.31
N SER A 134 -11.45 -7.06 12.60
CA SER A 134 -12.75 -7.54 12.11
C SER A 134 -13.50 -8.37 13.16
N ILE A 135 -12.80 -8.92 14.17
CA ILE A 135 -13.35 -9.89 15.15
C ILE A 135 -13.63 -9.25 16.51
N TRP A 136 -13.01 -8.12 16.83
CA TRP A 136 -13.03 -7.53 18.17
C TRP A 136 -14.41 -7.17 18.71
N LEU A 137 -15.41 -6.95 17.83
CA LEU A 137 -16.81 -6.75 18.19
C LEU A 137 -17.62 -7.97 17.75
N MET A 138 -18.18 -8.69 18.71
CA MET A 138 -19.00 -9.88 18.50
C MET A 138 -20.45 -9.57 18.88
N ARG A 139 -21.42 -9.90 18.02
CA ARG A 139 -22.85 -9.73 18.35
C ARG A 139 -23.26 -10.78 19.39
N TYR A 140 -24.02 -10.39 20.40
CA TYR A 140 -24.64 -11.36 21.31
C TYR A 140 -25.80 -12.06 20.59
N GLY A 141 -26.05 -13.33 20.92
CA GLY A 141 -27.05 -14.16 20.25
C GLY A 141 -28.48 -13.60 20.35
N THR A 142 -29.39 -14.22 19.60
CA THR A 142 -30.83 -13.89 19.67
C THR A 142 -31.39 -14.38 21.01
N THR A 143 -32.19 -13.57 21.68
CA THR A 143 -33.00 -14.03 22.83
C THR A 143 -34.03 -15.06 22.34
N ASP A 144 -34.51 -15.94 23.21
CA ASP A 144 -35.50 -17.00 22.89
C ASP A 144 -36.77 -16.48 22.20
N THR A 145 -37.03 -15.17 22.25
CA THR A 145 -38.10 -14.45 21.57
C THR A 145 -37.86 -14.20 20.07
N GLY A 146 -36.70 -14.58 19.52
CA GLY A 146 -36.35 -14.38 18.11
C GLY A 146 -36.02 -12.93 17.71
N GLN A 147 -35.96 -12.02 18.68
CA GLN A 147 -35.59 -10.62 18.48
C GLN A 147 -34.07 -10.46 18.60
N GLU A 148 -33.43 -9.82 17.61
CA GLU A 148 -31.99 -9.54 17.70
C GLU A 148 -31.72 -8.65 18.90
N SER A 149 -30.75 -9.04 19.73
CA SER A 149 -30.30 -8.17 20.81
C SER A 149 -29.29 -7.18 20.22
N ASP A 150 -29.44 -5.88 20.52
CA ASP A 150 -28.45 -4.83 20.24
C ASP A 150 -27.20 -4.95 21.15
N GLN A 151 -27.01 -6.12 21.76
CA GLN A 151 -25.93 -6.40 22.67
C GLN A 151 -24.70 -6.86 21.87
N THR A 152 -23.56 -6.25 22.17
CA THR A 152 -22.28 -6.56 21.56
C THR A 152 -21.28 -6.83 22.68
N ILE A 153 -20.50 -7.90 22.50
CA ILE A 153 -19.39 -8.25 23.39
C ILE A 153 -18.09 -7.84 22.71
N VAL A 154 -17.22 -7.18 23.48
CA VAL A 154 -15.83 -6.96 23.07
C VAL A 154 -15.05 -8.25 23.32
N VAL A 155 -14.41 -8.81 22.29
CA VAL A 155 -13.64 -10.07 22.39
C VAL A 155 -12.21 -9.75 22.83
N PRO A 156 -11.82 -10.03 24.10
CA PRO A 156 -10.51 -9.60 24.61
C PRO A 156 -9.33 -10.25 23.86
N GLN A 157 -9.50 -11.51 23.43
CA GLN A 157 -8.48 -12.24 22.65
C GLN A 157 -8.20 -11.58 21.30
N ALA A 158 -9.21 -10.96 20.67
CA ALA A 158 -9.03 -10.23 19.43
C ALA A 158 -8.20 -8.95 19.66
N CYS A 159 -8.43 -8.24 20.77
CA CYS A 159 -7.60 -7.08 21.14
C CYS A 159 -6.13 -7.47 21.37
N ILE A 160 -5.88 -8.62 22.02
CA ILE A 160 -4.52 -9.15 22.20
C ILE A 160 -3.90 -9.49 20.84
N ALA A 161 -4.63 -10.21 19.96
CA ALA A 161 -4.16 -10.53 18.62
C ALA A 161 -3.88 -9.27 17.79
N TYR A 162 -4.69 -8.21 17.94
CA TYR A 162 -4.46 -6.90 17.33
C TYR A 162 -3.15 -6.27 17.79
N GLY A 163 -2.91 -6.26 19.11
CA GLY A 163 -1.65 -5.83 19.70
C GLY A 163 -0.46 -6.61 19.16
N ILE A 164 -0.57 -7.94 19.05
CA ILE A 164 0.48 -8.82 18.49
C ILE A 164 0.76 -8.48 17.02
N GLY A 165 -0.28 -8.32 16.18
CA GLY A 165 -0.10 -8.00 14.75
C GLY A 165 0.62 -6.67 14.51
N LEU A 166 0.27 -5.63 15.30
CA LEU A 166 0.98 -4.36 15.26
C LEU A 166 2.38 -4.47 15.86
N LEU A 167 2.58 -5.22 16.94
CA LEU A 167 3.87 -5.45 17.57
C LEU A 167 4.86 -6.15 16.63
N MET A 168 4.42 -7.16 15.87
CA MET A 168 5.24 -7.84 14.87
C MET A 168 5.83 -6.86 13.86
N GLN A 169 5.02 -5.93 13.36
CA GLN A 169 5.47 -4.88 12.45
C GLN A 169 6.37 -3.87 13.17
N ALA A 170 5.99 -3.43 14.37
CA ALA A 170 6.74 -2.44 15.13
C ALA A 170 8.15 -2.93 15.48
N ILE A 171 8.33 -4.22 15.80
CA ILE A 171 9.65 -4.82 16.06
C ILE A 171 10.53 -4.76 14.81
N VAL A 172 10.01 -5.20 13.65
CA VAL A 172 10.77 -5.18 12.39
C VAL A 172 11.13 -3.74 11.99
N VAL A 173 10.18 -2.81 12.15
CA VAL A 173 10.42 -1.39 11.91
C VAL A 173 11.43 -0.82 12.90
N GLY A 174 11.38 -1.22 14.17
CA GLY A 174 12.34 -0.84 15.20
C GLY A 174 13.78 -1.20 14.82
N PHE A 175 13.99 -2.41 14.30
CA PHE A 175 15.29 -2.83 13.76
C PHE A 175 15.67 -2.10 12.46
N SER A 176 14.69 -1.63 11.70
CA SER A 176 14.89 -0.84 10.48
C SER A 176 15.21 0.63 10.76
N ILE A 177 14.77 1.21 11.89
CA ILE A 177 14.95 2.64 12.20
C ILE A 177 16.41 3.08 12.14
N PRO A 178 17.40 2.41 12.77
CA PRO A 178 18.79 2.84 12.68
C PRO A 178 19.31 2.93 11.24
N SER A 179 18.86 2.02 10.38
CA SER A 179 19.19 2.02 8.96
C SER A 179 18.46 3.14 8.22
N ALA A 180 17.16 3.31 8.47
CA ALA A 180 16.36 4.38 7.90
C ALA A 180 16.87 5.77 8.31
N LEU A 181 17.21 6.01 9.58
CA LEU A 181 17.68 7.31 10.07
C LEU A 181 19.00 7.76 9.44
N ARG A 182 19.80 6.82 8.94
CA ARG A 182 21.06 7.03 8.21
C ARG A 182 20.86 7.09 6.69
N ALA A 183 19.64 6.89 6.20
CA ALA A 183 19.33 7.05 4.80
C ALA A 183 19.73 8.45 4.30
N PRO A 184 20.29 8.56 3.08
CA PRO A 184 20.57 9.85 2.44
C PRO A 184 19.34 10.75 2.33
N THR A 185 18.15 10.19 2.13
CA THR A 185 16.90 10.95 2.11
C THR A 185 15.69 10.12 2.56
N PHE A 186 14.76 10.77 3.27
CA PHE A 186 13.41 10.27 3.56
C PHE A 186 12.36 10.67 2.52
N SER A 187 12.76 11.40 1.48
CA SER A 187 11.86 11.87 0.43
C SER A 187 11.25 10.69 -0.35
N CYS A 188 10.00 10.84 -0.72
CA CYS A 188 9.34 9.94 -1.68
C CYS A 188 9.65 10.30 -3.14
N SER A 189 10.25 11.46 -3.39
CA SER A 189 10.51 11.93 -4.74
C SER A 189 11.53 11.00 -5.42
N PRO A 190 11.22 10.48 -6.63
CA PRO A 190 12.16 9.64 -7.36
C PRO A 190 13.42 10.41 -7.76
N LEU A 191 13.36 11.76 -7.82
CA LEU A 191 14.49 12.62 -8.16
C LEU A 191 15.44 12.84 -7.00
N ASP A 192 14.94 12.91 -5.77
CA ASP A 192 15.81 13.00 -4.60
C ASP A 192 16.54 11.67 -4.37
N THR A 193 15.83 10.55 -4.58
CA THR A 193 16.45 9.22 -4.59
C THR A 193 17.52 9.15 -5.69
N ALA A 194 17.19 9.51 -6.94
CA ALA A 194 18.14 9.49 -8.05
C ALA A 194 19.36 10.40 -7.80
N ALA A 195 19.16 11.63 -7.32
CA ALA A 195 20.24 12.55 -6.96
C ALA A 195 21.18 11.93 -5.91
N ALA A 196 20.62 11.36 -4.84
CA ALA A 196 21.39 10.69 -3.81
C ALA A 196 22.17 9.49 -4.37
N THR A 197 21.59 8.70 -5.27
CA THR A 197 22.31 7.58 -5.89
C THR A 197 23.46 8.01 -6.80
N VAL A 198 23.36 9.18 -7.44
CA VAL A 198 24.44 9.77 -8.25
C VAL A 198 25.55 10.32 -7.36
N VAL A 199 25.20 11.03 -6.28
CA VAL A 199 26.18 11.57 -5.32
C VAL A 199 27.03 10.47 -4.68
N HIS A 200 26.42 9.32 -4.42
CA HIS A 200 27.14 8.16 -3.89
C HIS A 200 27.82 7.29 -4.97
N GLY A 201 27.79 7.72 -6.23
CA GLY A 201 28.50 7.06 -7.33
C GLY A 201 27.91 5.72 -7.80
N MET A 202 26.72 5.32 -7.32
CA MET A 202 26.09 4.05 -7.71
C MET A 202 25.51 4.13 -9.12
N LEU A 203 24.89 5.28 -9.46
CA LEU A 203 24.36 5.53 -10.79
C LEU A 203 25.18 6.62 -11.46
N GLN A 204 25.50 6.39 -12.73
CA GLN A 204 26.16 7.36 -13.59
C GLN A 204 25.30 7.58 -14.83
N ARG A 205 25.26 8.82 -15.31
CA ARG A 205 24.57 9.18 -16.55
C ARG A 205 25.24 8.46 -17.71
N ARG A 206 24.45 7.77 -18.54
CA ARG A 206 24.93 7.14 -19.76
C ARG A 206 24.78 8.13 -20.92
N PRO A 207 25.88 8.56 -21.57
CA PRO A 207 25.80 9.47 -22.71
C PRO A 207 24.91 8.91 -23.84
N GLY A 208 24.18 9.78 -24.54
CA GLY A 208 23.34 9.39 -25.68
C GLY A 208 22.01 8.69 -25.34
N ARG A 209 21.53 8.81 -24.09
CA ARG A 209 20.24 8.22 -23.64
C ARG A 209 19.18 9.25 -23.22
N CYS A 210 19.40 10.52 -23.55
CA CYS A 210 18.59 11.66 -23.10
C CYS A 210 17.13 11.67 -23.59
N MET A 211 16.76 10.82 -24.56
CA MET A 211 15.37 10.69 -25.04
C MET A 211 14.80 9.27 -24.95
N MET A 212 15.49 8.37 -24.25
CA MET A 212 15.10 6.97 -24.16
C MET A 212 14.26 6.70 -22.91
N GLY A 213 13.02 6.23 -23.12
CA GLY A 213 12.11 5.89 -22.03
C GLY A 213 12.46 4.57 -21.32
N LEU A 214 11.71 4.26 -20.26
CA LEU A 214 11.81 3.00 -19.51
C LEU A 214 11.66 1.76 -20.40
N ASP A 215 10.82 1.82 -21.43
CA ASP A 215 10.60 0.71 -22.36
C ASP A 215 11.84 0.36 -23.18
N GLN A 216 12.75 1.32 -23.35
CA GLN A 216 14.03 1.15 -24.05
C GLN A 216 15.21 0.99 -23.08
N ARG A 217 14.97 0.68 -21.80
CA ARG A 217 16.04 0.55 -20.77
C ARG A 217 17.14 -0.47 -21.10
N LYS A 218 16.81 -1.48 -21.92
CA LYS A 218 17.73 -2.53 -22.38
C LYS A 218 18.33 -2.27 -23.76
N ALA A 219 17.80 -1.30 -24.50
CA ALA A 219 18.34 -0.94 -25.81
C ALA A 219 19.68 -0.24 -25.64
N THR A 220 20.55 -0.29 -26.65
CA THR A 220 21.81 0.47 -26.68
C THR A 220 21.54 1.98 -26.75
N ALA A 221 22.45 2.79 -26.22
CA ALA A 221 22.34 4.25 -26.31
C ALA A 221 22.32 4.67 -27.78
N THR A 222 21.20 5.23 -28.23
CA THR A 222 20.99 5.63 -29.61
C THR A 222 20.18 6.92 -29.64
N PRO A 223 20.54 7.88 -30.52
CA PRO A 223 19.76 9.08 -30.74
C PRO A 223 18.29 8.72 -31.00
N SER A 224 17.39 9.31 -30.23
CA SER A 224 15.98 8.92 -30.22
C SER A 224 15.09 10.15 -30.43
N ARG A 225 14.05 10.00 -31.23
CA ARG A 225 13.10 11.08 -31.52
C ARG A 225 12.11 11.26 -30.40
N ALA A 226 11.71 12.50 -30.15
CA ALA A 226 10.60 12.79 -29.24
C ALA A 226 9.29 12.16 -29.75
N VAL A 227 8.67 11.32 -28.92
CA VAL A 227 7.43 10.60 -29.26
C VAL A 227 6.23 11.35 -28.67
N LYS A 228 5.13 11.44 -29.44
CA LYS A 228 3.88 12.10 -29.01
C LYS A 228 3.19 11.38 -27.83
N HIS A 229 3.26 10.05 -27.83
CA HIS A 229 2.65 9.19 -26.83
C HIS A 229 3.70 8.22 -26.27
N GLN A 230 3.86 8.24 -24.96
CA GLN A 230 4.77 7.33 -24.27
C GLN A 230 4.05 6.01 -23.99
N LYS A 231 4.79 4.91 -23.90
CA LYS A 231 4.21 3.61 -23.55
C LYS A 231 3.62 3.66 -22.14
N SER A 232 2.49 2.99 -21.97
CA SER A 232 1.78 2.92 -20.69
C SER A 232 2.61 2.17 -19.64
N LEU A 233 2.28 2.38 -18.36
CA LEU A 233 2.93 1.66 -17.26
C LEU A 233 2.77 0.14 -17.41
N PHE A 234 1.60 -0.32 -17.87
CA PHE A 234 1.33 -1.72 -18.16
C PHE A 234 2.30 -2.32 -19.18
N ALA A 235 2.62 -1.59 -20.25
CA ALA A 235 3.55 -2.04 -21.29
C ALA A 235 5.01 -2.00 -20.81
N SER A 236 5.37 -1.02 -20.00
CA SER A 236 6.76 -0.75 -19.60
C SER A 236 7.22 -1.51 -18.35
N HIS A 237 6.31 -1.87 -17.43
CA HIS A 237 6.65 -2.45 -16.14
C HIS A 237 6.03 -3.85 -15.92
N ARG A 238 6.86 -4.89 -16.02
CA ARG A 238 6.38 -6.30 -15.93
C ARG A 238 5.62 -6.61 -14.63
N ALA A 239 6.09 -6.11 -13.48
CA ALA A 239 5.45 -6.39 -12.20
C ALA A 239 4.04 -5.82 -12.10
N VAL A 240 3.76 -4.69 -12.78
CA VAL A 240 2.42 -4.08 -12.79
C VAL A 240 1.40 -5.00 -13.44
N ARG A 241 1.82 -5.77 -14.47
CA ARG A 241 0.95 -6.77 -15.10
C ARG A 241 0.53 -7.87 -14.12
N TYR A 242 1.45 -8.33 -13.27
CA TYR A 242 1.14 -9.30 -12.22
C TYR A 242 0.22 -8.70 -11.15
N VAL A 243 0.42 -7.43 -10.77
CA VAL A 243 -0.47 -6.72 -9.84
C VAL A 243 -1.90 -6.63 -10.40
N LEU A 244 -2.06 -6.25 -11.67
CA LEU A 244 -3.40 -6.18 -12.29
C LEU A 244 -4.04 -7.56 -12.41
N PHE A 245 -3.27 -8.58 -12.79
CA PHE A 245 -3.78 -9.95 -12.83
C PHE A 245 -4.24 -10.42 -11.45
N ALA A 246 -3.47 -10.16 -10.39
CA ALA A 246 -3.85 -10.49 -9.02
C ALA A 246 -5.12 -9.72 -8.58
N ALA A 247 -5.24 -8.44 -8.93
CA ALA A 247 -6.41 -7.62 -8.62
C ALA A 247 -7.69 -8.18 -9.27
N TRP A 248 -7.66 -8.46 -10.58
CA TRP A 248 -8.81 -9.04 -11.28
C TRP A 248 -9.12 -10.48 -10.84
N THR A 249 -8.09 -11.28 -10.53
CA THR A 249 -8.30 -12.62 -9.95
C THR A 249 -9.03 -12.53 -8.62
N PHE A 250 -8.69 -11.56 -7.77
CA PHE A 250 -9.40 -11.33 -6.50
C PHE A 250 -10.87 -10.95 -6.70
N VAL A 251 -11.19 -10.13 -7.72
CA VAL A 251 -12.58 -9.82 -8.09
C VAL A 251 -13.35 -11.08 -8.47
N LEU A 252 -12.77 -11.95 -9.31
CA LEU A 252 -13.39 -13.21 -9.71
C LEU A 252 -13.62 -14.13 -8.51
N LEU A 253 -12.66 -14.20 -7.58
CA LEU A 253 -12.81 -14.97 -6.34
C LEU A 253 -13.94 -14.41 -5.45
N ALA A 254 -14.07 -13.09 -5.33
CA ALA A 254 -15.14 -12.46 -4.56
C ALA A 254 -16.53 -12.72 -5.20
N ILE A 255 -16.64 -12.68 -6.53
CA ILE A 255 -17.87 -13.00 -7.27
C ILE A 255 -18.22 -14.49 -7.11
N ALA A 256 -17.23 -15.39 -7.24
CA ALA A 256 -17.43 -16.81 -6.99
C ALA A 256 -17.91 -17.06 -5.55
N TRP A 257 -17.31 -16.41 -4.56
CA TRP A 257 -17.75 -16.51 -3.17
C TRP A 257 -19.19 -16.01 -2.99
N LEU A 258 -19.55 -14.89 -3.61
CA LEU A 258 -20.91 -14.35 -3.61
C LEU A 258 -21.91 -15.34 -4.21
N ALA A 259 -21.60 -15.93 -5.37
CA ALA A 259 -22.45 -16.88 -6.06
C ALA A 259 -22.64 -18.16 -5.24
N ILE A 260 -21.54 -18.72 -4.70
CA ILE A 260 -21.59 -19.90 -3.82
C ILE A 260 -22.47 -19.61 -2.61
N ASN A 261 -22.23 -18.50 -1.91
CA ASN A 261 -23.03 -18.11 -0.74
C ASN A 261 -24.52 -17.96 -1.11
N SER A 262 -24.82 -17.29 -2.22
CA SER A 262 -26.20 -17.09 -2.69
C SER A 262 -26.93 -18.39 -3.04
N VAL A 263 -26.25 -19.34 -3.69
CA VAL A 263 -26.82 -20.66 -4.02
C VAL A 263 -27.10 -21.47 -2.77
N LEU A 264 -26.14 -21.49 -1.84
CA LEU A 264 -26.27 -22.19 -0.56
C LEU A 264 -27.45 -21.65 0.27
N VAL A 265 -27.56 -20.32 0.32
CA VAL A 265 -28.69 -19.59 0.91
C VAL A 265 -30.03 -19.91 0.23
N ALA A 266 -30.06 -19.94 -1.11
CA ALA A 266 -31.28 -20.15 -1.88
C ALA A 266 -31.81 -21.58 -1.71
N ASN A 267 -30.92 -22.57 -1.70
CA ASN A 267 -31.28 -23.97 -1.61
C ASN A 267 -31.67 -24.41 -0.19
N GLY A 268 -31.49 -23.56 0.82
CA GLY A 268 -31.96 -23.81 2.19
C GLY A 268 -31.53 -25.18 2.71
N THR A 269 -30.32 -25.62 2.35
CA THR A 269 -29.84 -26.95 2.72
C THR A 269 -29.74 -27.03 4.24
N ASN A 270 -30.73 -27.65 4.88
CA ASN A 270 -30.66 -28.04 6.28
C ASN A 270 -29.39 -28.90 6.42
N GLY A 271 -28.37 -28.40 7.11
CA GLY A 271 -27.06 -29.04 7.15
C GLY A 271 -27.13 -30.48 7.62
N SER A 272 -26.51 -31.39 6.88
CA SER A 272 -26.28 -32.76 7.35
C SER A 272 -25.31 -32.73 8.54
N ARG A 273 -25.71 -33.34 9.65
CA ARG A 273 -24.81 -33.66 10.78
C ARG A 273 -23.70 -34.61 10.30
N GLY A 274 -22.52 -34.09 10.00
CA GLY A 274 -21.34 -34.89 9.73
C GLY A 274 -20.50 -35.04 11.00
N SER A 275 -20.28 -36.28 11.46
CA SER A 275 -19.35 -36.61 12.53
C SER A 275 -17.91 -36.59 12.00
N GLY A 276 -17.18 -35.51 12.26
CA GLY A 276 -15.77 -35.38 11.92
C GLY A 276 -15.11 -34.24 12.70
N PHE A 277 -13.80 -34.07 12.57
CA PHE A 277 -13.00 -33.00 13.21
C PHE A 277 -13.60 -31.58 13.01
N PHE A 278 -14.46 -31.43 12.00
CA PHE A 278 -15.43 -30.34 11.79
C PHE A 278 -16.80 -30.66 12.43
N GLU A 279 -16.88 -30.81 13.76
CA GLU A 279 -18.15 -30.92 14.49
C GLU A 279 -18.86 -29.55 14.60
N GLY A 280 -19.06 -28.90 13.45
CA GLY A 280 -19.90 -27.74 13.28
C GLY A 280 -21.07 -28.13 12.39
N THR A 281 -22.29 -27.93 12.86
CA THR A 281 -23.47 -28.02 11.99
C THR A 281 -23.45 -26.79 11.08
N LEU A 282 -23.38 -27.00 9.77
CA LEU A 282 -23.77 -25.98 8.79
C LEU A 282 -25.29 -25.81 8.85
N ASN A 283 -25.79 -25.22 9.93
CA ASN A 283 -27.21 -24.90 10.03
C ASN A 283 -27.50 -23.69 9.17
N MET A 284 -27.78 -23.91 7.89
CA MET A 284 -28.29 -22.86 7.01
C MET A 284 -29.74 -22.58 7.33
N GLN A 285 -29.97 -21.78 8.35
CA GLN A 285 -31.31 -21.30 8.63
C GLN A 285 -31.58 -20.09 7.73
N ARG A 286 -32.52 -20.23 6.79
CA ARG A 286 -33.10 -19.10 6.06
C ARG A 286 -33.90 -18.24 7.06
N ARG A 287 -33.23 -17.39 7.83
CA ARG A 287 -33.93 -16.39 8.64
C ARG A 287 -34.49 -15.34 7.69
N ARG A 288 -35.83 -15.28 7.56
CA ARG A 288 -36.54 -14.08 7.08
C ARG A 288 -36.36 -13.00 8.15
N LEU A 289 -35.18 -12.39 8.17
CA LEU A 289 -34.95 -11.14 8.88
C LEU A 289 -35.61 -10.02 8.06
N SER A 290 -36.32 -9.15 8.76
CA SER A 290 -37.05 -7.99 8.26
C SER A 290 -36.15 -7.03 7.45
N GLY A 291 -35.97 -7.32 6.16
CA GLY A 291 -35.42 -6.37 5.18
C GLY A 291 -33.93 -6.47 4.85
N GLU A 292 -33.13 -7.30 5.54
CA GLU A 292 -31.71 -7.50 5.20
C GLU A 292 -31.43 -8.90 4.62
N LEU A 293 -30.61 -8.93 3.56
CA LEU A 293 -30.29 -10.10 2.75
C LEU A 293 -29.62 -11.22 3.57
N ILE A 294 -29.99 -12.45 3.22
CA ILE A 294 -29.71 -13.74 3.86
C ILE A 294 -28.19 -14.03 4.00
N GLY A 295 -27.78 -14.77 5.04
CA GLY A 295 -26.38 -15.18 5.28
C GLY A 295 -26.23 -16.63 5.74
N MET A 296 -24.99 -17.14 5.73
CA MET A 296 -24.64 -18.50 6.18
C MET A 296 -24.05 -18.48 7.59
N THR A 297 -24.51 -19.35 8.50
CA THR A 297 -23.98 -19.46 9.87
C THR A 297 -23.25 -20.79 10.09
N PHE A 298 -22.12 -20.74 10.80
CA PHE A 298 -21.36 -21.93 11.20
C PHE A 298 -21.62 -22.25 12.67
N GLN A 299 -22.60 -23.11 12.95
CA GLN A 299 -23.01 -23.37 14.32
C GLN A 299 -22.23 -24.53 14.93
N ARG A 300 -21.33 -24.23 15.88
CA ARG A 300 -20.83 -25.23 16.84
C ARG A 300 -21.53 -24.98 18.17
N ARG A 301 -22.45 -25.88 18.53
CA ARG A 301 -23.14 -25.82 19.81
C ARG A 301 -22.13 -26.13 20.93
N TRP A 302 -21.56 -25.11 21.55
CA TRP A 302 -20.95 -25.26 22.87
C TRP A 302 -22.00 -24.95 23.94
N THR A 303 -21.97 -25.71 25.02
CA THR A 303 -22.66 -25.37 26.26
C THR A 303 -21.82 -24.31 26.96
N ALA A 304 -22.24 -23.05 26.86
CA ALA A 304 -21.56 -21.95 27.54
C ALA A 304 -21.90 -22.03 29.03
N GLU A 305 -21.15 -22.83 29.79
CA GLU A 305 -21.16 -22.71 31.25
C GLU A 305 -20.48 -21.41 31.72
N SER A 306 -19.81 -20.69 30.81
CA SER A 306 -19.20 -19.38 31.06
C SER A 306 -19.47 -18.42 29.90
N ASP A 307 -19.65 -17.14 30.20
CA ASP A 307 -19.78 -16.05 29.21
C ASP A 307 -18.49 -15.77 28.41
N ARG A 308 -17.55 -16.72 28.41
CA ARG A 308 -16.24 -16.58 27.78
C ARG A 308 -16.14 -17.42 26.52
N LEU A 309 -15.59 -16.81 25.47
CA LEU A 309 -15.24 -17.51 24.23
C LEU A 309 -14.07 -18.48 24.49
N PRO A 310 -14.23 -19.81 24.31
CA PRO A 310 -13.16 -20.75 24.52
C PRO A 310 -11.96 -20.47 23.61
N LEU A 311 -10.73 -20.61 24.11
CA LEU A 311 -9.53 -20.30 23.33
C LEU A 311 -9.44 -21.11 22.03
N GLY A 312 -9.80 -22.40 22.07
CA GLY A 312 -9.78 -23.26 20.89
C GLY A 312 -10.78 -22.82 19.81
N VAL A 313 -11.94 -22.30 20.22
CA VAL A 313 -12.90 -21.70 19.30
C VAL A 313 -12.33 -20.43 18.70
N PHE A 314 -11.82 -19.52 19.54
CA PHE A 314 -11.26 -18.26 19.07
C PHE A 314 -10.15 -18.52 18.06
N ALA A 315 -9.23 -19.44 18.36
CA ALA A 315 -8.14 -19.82 17.47
C ALA A 315 -8.68 -20.30 16.11
N TRP A 316 -9.71 -21.15 16.09
CA TRP A 316 -10.32 -21.60 14.84
C TRP A 316 -10.96 -20.45 14.04
N VAL A 317 -11.82 -19.64 14.68
CA VAL A 317 -12.48 -18.48 14.03
C VAL A 317 -11.43 -17.51 13.49
N PHE A 318 -10.44 -17.20 14.32
CA PHE A 318 -9.35 -16.30 13.97
C PHE A 318 -8.54 -16.85 12.79
N SER A 319 -8.16 -18.12 12.78
CA SER A 319 -7.45 -18.74 11.66
C SER A 319 -8.27 -18.72 10.38
N PHE A 320 -9.58 -18.99 10.45
CA PHE A 320 -10.47 -18.95 9.30
C PHE A 320 -10.56 -17.54 8.70
N VAL A 321 -10.86 -16.54 9.53
CA VAL A 321 -10.91 -15.12 9.13
C VAL A 321 -9.56 -14.65 8.61
N THR A 322 -8.45 -15.05 9.24
CA THR A 322 -7.09 -14.70 8.81
C THR A 322 -6.79 -15.30 7.43
N GLY A 323 -7.17 -16.55 7.19
CA GLY A 323 -6.95 -17.22 5.90
C GLY A 323 -7.61 -16.49 4.74
N LEU A 324 -8.85 -16.03 4.92
CA LEU A 324 -9.57 -15.23 3.92
C LEU A 324 -9.02 -13.79 3.81
N GLN A 325 -8.42 -13.26 4.87
CA GLN A 325 -7.83 -11.91 4.90
C GLN A 325 -6.50 -11.80 4.13
N ILE A 326 -5.75 -12.90 3.99
CA ILE A 326 -4.45 -12.93 3.29
C ILE A 326 -4.55 -12.41 1.85
N PRO A 327 -5.38 -12.98 0.95
CA PRO A 327 -5.45 -12.53 -0.44
C PRO A 327 -5.92 -11.07 -0.55
N LEU A 328 -6.83 -10.65 0.33
CA LEU A 328 -7.33 -9.28 0.40
C LEU A 328 -6.20 -8.28 0.70
N THR A 329 -5.46 -8.55 1.78
CA THR A 329 -4.34 -7.73 2.24
C THR A 329 -3.21 -7.73 1.22
N LEU A 330 -2.96 -8.87 0.58
CA LEU A 330 -1.96 -8.98 -0.47
C LEU A 330 -2.30 -8.08 -1.65
N MET A 331 -3.56 -8.13 -2.13
CA MET A 331 -4.03 -7.32 -3.26
C MET A 331 -3.92 -5.82 -2.96
N THR A 332 -4.31 -5.38 -1.77
CA THR A 332 -4.27 -3.95 -1.41
C THR A 332 -2.84 -3.41 -1.27
N HIS A 333 -1.90 -4.23 -0.81
CA HIS A 333 -0.49 -3.86 -0.76
C HIS A 333 0.18 -3.89 -2.14
N LEU A 334 -0.16 -4.86 -2.99
CA LEU A 334 0.32 -4.91 -4.37
C LEU A 334 -0.08 -3.67 -5.16
N ALA A 335 -1.30 -3.15 -4.92
CA ALA A 335 -1.83 -1.94 -5.54
C ALA A 335 -0.96 -0.69 -5.28
N GLU A 336 -0.23 -0.63 -4.16
CA GLU A 336 0.69 0.48 -3.86
C GLU A 336 1.75 0.67 -4.93
N LEU A 337 2.26 -0.41 -5.53
CA LEU A 337 3.29 -0.32 -6.57
C LEU A 337 2.79 0.52 -7.74
N VAL A 338 1.58 0.24 -8.23
CA VAL A 338 0.99 0.93 -9.38
C VAL A 338 0.81 2.40 -9.07
N VAL A 339 0.20 2.71 -7.92
CA VAL A 339 -0.07 4.09 -7.50
C VAL A 339 1.22 4.86 -7.30
N ASN A 340 2.23 4.26 -6.67
CA ASN A 340 3.52 4.90 -6.43
C ASN A 340 4.30 5.11 -7.75
N SER A 341 4.32 4.14 -8.67
CA SER A 341 4.92 4.32 -10.00
C SER A 341 4.23 5.40 -10.82
N CYS A 342 2.90 5.50 -10.76
CA CYS A 342 2.14 6.57 -11.41
C CYS A 342 2.41 7.94 -10.78
N ARG A 343 2.59 8.00 -9.45
CA ARG A 343 2.95 9.22 -8.72
C ARG A 343 4.37 9.66 -9.07
N ASP A 344 5.33 8.73 -9.11
CA ASP A 344 6.71 8.98 -9.49
C ASP A 344 6.80 9.56 -10.91
N GLU A 345 6.05 8.99 -11.85
CA GLU A 345 5.91 9.55 -13.20
C GLU A 345 5.25 10.93 -13.19
N SER A 346 4.22 11.14 -12.38
CA SER A 346 3.55 12.45 -12.29
C SER A 346 4.50 13.53 -11.76
N THR A 347 5.36 13.21 -10.79
CA THR A 347 6.41 14.11 -10.29
C THR A 347 7.41 14.42 -11.40
N TRP A 348 7.88 13.40 -12.13
CA TRP A 348 8.78 13.59 -13.28
C TRP A 348 8.19 14.54 -14.33
N ARG A 349 6.89 14.41 -14.63
CA ARG A 349 6.20 15.22 -15.64
C ARG A 349 6.07 16.69 -15.30
N GLN A 350 6.11 17.06 -14.02
CA GLN A 350 6.05 18.47 -13.60
C GLN A 350 7.21 19.29 -14.16
N ALA A 351 8.35 18.66 -14.47
CA ALA A 351 9.50 19.34 -15.06
C ALA A 351 9.18 19.95 -16.43
N SER A 352 8.25 19.37 -17.20
CA SER A 352 7.79 19.91 -18.49
C SER A 352 6.75 21.04 -18.37
N GLY A 353 6.26 21.31 -17.15
CA GLY A 353 5.26 22.33 -16.90
C GLY A 353 5.83 23.75 -16.95
N LYS A 354 4.98 24.75 -17.15
CA LYS A 354 5.37 26.18 -17.14
C LYS A 354 6.07 26.62 -15.84
N LYS A 355 5.67 26.01 -14.71
CA LYS A 355 6.26 26.27 -13.40
C LYS A 355 7.52 25.44 -13.14
N GLY A 356 7.89 24.53 -14.05
CA GLY A 356 8.90 23.50 -13.80
C GLY A 356 8.53 22.62 -12.61
N LEU A 357 9.44 21.71 -12.29
CA LEU A 357 9.39 20.93 -11.08
C LEU A 357 10.10 21.68 -9.96
N GLN A 358 9.45 21.85 -8.82
CA GLN A 358 10.10 22.32 -7.60
C GLN A 358 10.43 21.14 -6.69
N ARG A 359 11.71 20.89 -6.44
CA ARG A 359 12.20 19.90 -5.46
C ARG A 359 12.09 20.39 -4.01
N LYS A 360 11.16 21.30 -3.71
CA LYS A 360 10.93 21.73 -2.33
C LYS A 360 10.63 20.52 -1.47
N SER A 361 11.09 20.56 -0.23
CA SER A 361 10.70 19.65 0.83
C SER A 361 9.21 19.82 1.10
N ALA A 362 8.37 19.31 0.18
CA ALA A 362 6.94 19.40 0.28
C ALA A 362 6.58 18.74 1.61
N ASN A 363 5.83 19.46 2.45
CA ASN A 363 5.29 18.92 3.68
C ASN A 363 4.75 17.51 3.37
N PRO A 364 5.26 16.44 4.00
CA PRO A 364 4.99 15.07 3.58
C PRO A 364 3.49 14.77 3.59
N ILE A 365 2.80 15.33 4.57
CA ILE A 365 1.34 15.30 4.70
C ILE A 365 0.69 16.00 3.51
N VAL A 366 1.14 17.20 3.14
CA VAL A 366 0.61 17.91 1.97
C VAL A 366 0.90 17.12 0.70
N ALA A 367 2.09 16.56 0.52
CA ALA A 367 2.43 15.75 -0.66
C ALA A 367 1.56 14.49 -0.78
N ILE A 368 1.23 13.85 0.34
CA ILE A 368 0.34 12.68 0.36
C ILE A 368 -1.12 13.10 0.14
N MET A 369 -1.61 14.11 0.85
CA MET A 369 -2.99 14.59 0.70
C MET A 369 -3.27 15.23 -0.66
N THR A 370 -2.26 15.83 -1.29
CA THR A 370 -2.39 16.42 -2.64
C THR A 370 -2.35 15.37 -3.74
N SER A 371 -1.82 14.16 -3.47
CA SER A 371 -1.80 13.06 -4.42
C SER A 371 -3.14 12.32 -4.37
N ALA A 372 -4.11 12.76 -5.17
CA ALA A 372 -5.44 12.16 -5.26
C ALA A 372 -5.43 10.62 -5.41
N SER A 373 -4.45 10.06 -6.15
CA SER A 373 -4.32 8.61 -6.32
C SER A 373 -3.87 7.87 -5.06
N ALA A 374 -3.05 8.49 -4.22
CA ALA A 374 -2.57 7.91 -2.96
C ALA A 374 -3.68 7.96 -1.90
N LEU A 375 -4.39 9.09 -1.82
CA LEU A 375 -5.57 9.23 -0.98
C LEU A 375 -6.67 8.24 -1.40
N ALA A 376 -6.94 8.10 -2.70
CA ALA A 376 -7.89 7.12 -3.20
C ALA A 376 -7.51 5.69 -2.78
N LEU A 377 -6.23 5.30 -2.91
CA LEU A 377 -5.78 3.97 -2.48
C LEU A 377 -5.94 3.77 -0.97
N PHE A 378 -5.62 4.77 -0.16
CA PHE A 378 -5.81 4.73 1.29
C PHE A 378 -7.29 4.50 1.66
N LEU A 379 -8.20 5.22 0.99
CA LEU A 379 -9.64 5.05 1.19
C LEU A 379 -10.13 3.69 0.71
N PHE A 380 -9.68 3.21 -0.46
CA PHE A 380 -10.01 1.86 -0.94
C PHE A 380 -9.55 0.78 0.03
N LYS A 381 -8.35 0.90 0.59
CA LYS A 381 -7.84 -0.04 1.61
C LYS A 381 -8.77 -0.12 2.81
N ALA A 382 -9.04 1.02 3.44
CA ALA A 382 -9.92 1.08 4.59
C ALA A 382 -11.32 0.53 4.26
N GLN A 383 -11.91 0.98 3.16
CA GLN A 383 -13.26 0.55 2.76
C GLN A 383 -13.33 -0.95 2.49
N ILE A 384 -12.36 -1.51 1.76
CA ILE A 384 -12.33 -2.93 1.43
C ILE A 384 -12.21 -3.79 2.70
N HIS A 385 -11.38 -3.39 3.66
CA HIS A 385 -11.27 -4.09 4.95
C HIS A 385 -12.54 -3.94 5.81
N VAL A 386 -13.21 -2.79 5.77
CA VAL A 386 -14.53 -2.60 6.41
C VAL A 386 -15.59 -3.50 5.76
N GLN A 387 -15.64 -3.59 4.44
CA GLN A 387 -16.60 -4.48 3.75
C GLN A 387 -16.32 -5.95 4.04
N TYR A 388 -15.05 -6.34 4.18
CA TYR A 388 -14.69 -7.67 4.64
C TYR A 388 -15.19 -7.95 6.07
N SER A 389 -14.95 -7.02 7.00
CA SER A 389 -15.51 -7.11 8.36
C SER A 389 -17.04 -7.20 8.35
N ASN A 390 -17.70 -6.47 7.46
CA ASN A 390 -19.16 -6.55 7.30
C ASN A 390 -19.63 -7.88 6.68
N ALA A 391 -18.83 -8.47 5.79
CA ALA A 391 -19.08 -9.80 5.23
C ALA A 391 -18.92 -10.89 6.30
N MET A 392 -18.02 -10.70 7.24
CA MET A 392 -17.65 -11.64 8.29
C MET A 392 -18.18 -11.18 9.65
N SER A 393 -19.43 -11.50 9.97
CA SER A 393 -19.99 -11.20 11.30
C SER A 393 -19.79 -12.37 12.24
N ILE A 394 -19.32 -12.12 13.46
CA ILE A 394 -19.18 -13.15 14.48
C ILE A 394 -20.32 -12.96 15.49
N VAL A 395 -21.08 -14.03 15.69
CA VAL A 395 -22.25 -14.04 16.57
C VAL A 395 -22.01 -15.06 17.68
N PHE A 396 -22.29 -14.66 18.92
CA PHE A 396 -22.17 -15.51 20.09
C PHE A 396 -23.08 -16.74 19.92
N HIS A 397 -22.52 -17.94 20.07
CA HIS A 397 -23.09 -19.27 19.73
C HIS A 397 -23.09 -19.70 18.26
N ASP A 398 -23.21 -18.78 17.29
CA ASP A 398 -23.27 -19.12 15.85
C ASP A 398 -21.92 -18.99 15.11
N LEU A 399 -20.85 -18.74 15.87
CA LEU A 399 -19.44 -18.55 15.45
C LEU A 399 -19.22 -17.51 14.36
N VAL A 400 -19.53 -17.86 13.12
CA VAL A 400 -19.21 -17.11 11.92
C VAL A 400 -20.46 -17.07 11.07
N THR A 401 -20.94 -15.85 10.84
CA THR A 401 -22.05 -15.52 9.97
C THR A 401 -21.50 -14.78 8.76
N ILE A 402 -21.61 -15.39 7.58
CA ILE A 402 -21.19 -14.80 6.31
C ILE A 402 -22.39 -14.08 5.69
N ARG A 403 -22.33 -12.76 5.65
CA ARG A 403 -23.40 -11.89 5.11
C ARG A 403 -23.21 -11.66 3.61
N THR A 404 -24.22 -12.00 2.81
CA THR A 404 -24.21 -11.81 1.35
C THR A 404 -23.99 -10.35 0.94
N VAL A 405 -24.61 -9.40 1.65
CA VAL A 405 -24.46 -7.96 1.39
C VAL A 405 -23.02 -7.49 1.57
N GLY A 406 -22.32 -7.99 2.59
CA GLY A 406 -20.92 -7.66 2.81
C GLY A 406 -20.02 -8.23 1.72
N ILE A 407 -20.26 -9.46 1.25
CA ILE A 407 -19.51 -10.03 0.12
C ILE A 407 -19.77 -9.22 -1.16
N LEU A 408 -21.02 -8.80 -1.40
CA LEU A 408 -21.35 -7.94 -2.53
C LEU A 408 -20.60 -6.60 -2.46
N GLY A 409 -20.60 -5.96 -1.28
CA GLY A 409 -19.84 -4.73 -1.05
C GLY A 409 -18.33 -4.90 -1.27
N LEU A 410 -17.77 -6.03 -0.82
CA LEU A 410 -16.38 -6.42 -1.03
C LEU A 410 -16.08 -6.61 -2.53
N ALA A 411 -16.94 -7.32 -3.27
CA ALA A 411 -16.77 -7.56 -4.69
C ALA A 411 -16.84 -6.25 -5.50
N ILE A 412 -17.79 -5.36 -5.17
CA ILE A 412 -17.89 -4.03 -5.79
C ILE A 412 -16.64 -3.20 -5.47
N GLY A 413 -16.21 -3.14 -4.20
CA GLY A 413 -15.02 -2.40 -3.78
C GLY A 413 -13.75 -2.89 -4.47
N ALA A 414 -13.57 -4.22 -4.56
CA ALA A 414 -12.46 -4.84 -5.27
C ALA A 414 -12.49 -4.56 -6.78
N ALA A 415 -13.68 -4.58 -7.40
CA ALA A 415 -13.85 -4.27 -8.81
C ALA A 415 -13.51 -2.80 -9.10
N LEU A 416 -14.00 -1.87 -8.27
CA LEU A 416 -13.70 -0.45 -8.39
C LEU A 416 -12.19 -0.18 -8.24
N LEU A 417 -11.54 -0.79 -7.25
CA LEU A 417 -10.09 -0.70 -7.11
C LEU A 417 -9.36 -1.28 -8.33
N SER A 418 -9.78 -2.43 -8.84
CA SER A 418 -9.17 -3.07 -10.02
C SER A 418 -9.32 -2.21 -11.27
N VAL A 419 -10.49 -1.60 -11.49
CA VAL A 419 -10.73 -0.63 -12.57
C VAL A 419 -9.83 0.59 -12.39
N PHE A 420 -9.77 1.16 -11.18
CA PHE A 420 -8.88 2.28 -10.87
C PHE A 420 -7.41 1.98 -11.20
N LEU A 421 -6.89 0.83 -10.77
CA LEU A 421 -5.52 0.40 -11.07
C LEU A 421 -5.30 0.16 -12.57
N THR A 422 -6.30 -0.41 -13.26
CA THR A 422 -6.26 -0.67 -14.69
C THR A 422 -6.19 0.65 -15.48
N VAL A 423 -7.04 1.62 -15.13
CA VAL A 423 -7.05 2.96 -15.72
C VAL A 423 -5.69 3.63 -15.50
N LEU A 424 -5.17 3.64 -14.27
CA LEU A 424 -3.84 4.21 -13.98
C LEU A 424 -2.72 3.54 -14.78
N SER A 425 -2.82 2.23 -15.00
CA SER A 425 -1.78 1.45 -15.67
C SER A 425 -1.80 1.58 -17.20
N ILE A 426 -3.00 1.73 -17.78
CA ILE A 426 -3.19 1.80 -19.24
C ILE A 426 -3.12 3.25 -19.73
N TYR A 427 -3.49 4.24 -18.92
CA TYR A 427 -3.50 5.64 -19.32
C TYR A 427 -2.10 6.11 -19.74
N GLY A 428 -1.87 6.14 -21.05
CA GLY A 428 -0.61 6.57 -21.65
C GLY A 428 -0.37 8.05 -21.37
N ARG A 429 0.83 8.39 -20.90
CA ARG A 429 1.20 9.79 -20.69
C ARG A 429 1.48 10.43 -22.05
N LYS A 430 0.82 11.57 -22.29
CA LYS A 430 1.01 12.38 -23.48
C LYS A 430 2.22 13.29 -23.31
N GLY A 431 2.89 13.59 -24.42
CA GLY A 431 3.95 14.59 -24.48
C GLY A 431 5.34 14.03 -24.76
N PRO A 432 6.28 14.91 -25.16
CA PRO A 432 7.58 14.53 -25.70
C PRO A 432 8.56 14.01 -24.64
N GLN A 433 8.35 14.34 -23.36
CA GLN A 433 9.22 13.88 -22.28
C GLN A 433 9.17 12.34 -22.16
N PRO A 434 10.31 11.63 -22.07
CA PRO A 434 10.33 10.17 -21.96
C PRO A 434 9.71 9.70 -20.64
N SER A 435 9.04 8.54 -20.64
CA SER A 435 8.47 7.97 -19.39
C SER A 435 9.53 7.25 -18.56
N THR A 436 9.50 7.42 -17.24
CA THR A 436 10.45 6.80 -16.31
C THR A 436 9.76 5.88 -15.30
N PHE A 437 8.54 6.20 -14.88
CA PHE A 437 7.77 5.48 -13.85
C PHE A 437 8.59 5.15 -12.58
N GLY A 438 9.52 6.04 -12.22
CA GLY A 438 10.38 5.89 -11.04
C GLY A 438 11.62 5.00 -11.24
N HIS A 439 11.94 4.58 -12.47
CA HIS A 439 13.21 3.88 -12.75
C HIS A 439 14.39 4.84 -12.65
N LEU A 440 15.28 4.59 -11.70
CA LEU A 440 16.30 5.55 -11.28
C LEU A 440 17.35 5.78 -12.37
N GLN A 441 17.87 4.72 -13.00
CA GLN A 441 18.87 4.89 -14.06
C GLN A 441 18.32 5.68 -15.25
N THR A 442 17.05 5.45 -15.63
CA THR A 442 16.44 6.23 -16.72
C THR A 442 16.30 7.69 -16.31
N LEU A 443 15.92 8.00 -15.06
CA LEU A 443 15.90 9.38 -14.58
C LEU A 443 17.28 10.03 -14.67
N VAL A 444 18.33 9.33 -14.22
CA VAL A 444 19.71 9.82 -14.27
C VAL A 444 20.18 10.05 -15.72
N ASP A 445 19.79 9.18 -16.65
CA ASP A 445 20.11 9.32 -18.08
C ASP A 445 19.45 10.57 -18.71
N LEU A 446 18.27 10.96 -18.21
CA LEU A 446 17.47 12.10 -18.70
C LEU A 446 17.83 13.43 -18.04
N ILE A 447 18.58 13.44 -16.94
CA ILE A 447 18.94 14.66 -16.20
C ILE A 447 20.35 15.07 -16.58
N ASP A 448 20.49 16.25 -17.18
CA ASP A 448 21.80 16.77 -17.57
C ASP A 448 22.45 17.51 -16.39
N GLU A 449 21.67 18.37 -15.75
CA GLU A 449 22.13 19.23 -14.67
C GLU A 449 21.29 18.99 -13.43
N TRP A 450 21.99 18.65 -12.35
CA TRP A 450 21.39 18.55 -11.04
C TRP A 450 21.39 19.91 -10.35
N PRO A 451 20.29 20.29 -9.68
CA PRO A 451 20.20 21.56 -8.99
C PRO A 451 21.18 21.64 -7.82
N GLU A 452 21.83 22.79 -7.70
CA GLU A 452 22.65 23.15 -6.55
C GLU A 452 21.79 23.62 -5.36
N LYS A 453 22.40 23.66 -4.18
CA LYS A 453 21.74 24.10 -2.95
C LYS A 453 21.27 25.56 -3.08
N GLY A 454 19.96 25.76 -3.13
CA GLY A 454 19.34 27.09 -3.26
C GLY A 454 18.53 27.27 -4.55
N ASN A 455 18.83 26.51 -5.61
CA ASN A 455 18.03 26.51 -6.84
C ASN A 455 17.28 25.18 -7.00
N GLN A 456 16.09 25.06 -6.40
CA GLN A 456 15.34 23.80 -6.38
C GLN A 456 14.45 23.57 -7.59
N GLN A 457 14.51 24.43 -8.60
CA GLN A 457 13.63 24.39 -9.75
C GLN A 457 14.32 23.70 -10.92
N MET A 458 13.61 22.76 -11.53
CA MET A 458 14.09 21.94 -12.64
C MET A 458 13.10 22.03 -13.80
N TYR A 459 13.61 22.27 -15.00
CA TYR A 459 12.82 22.31 -16.22
C TYR A 459 13.30 21.26 -17.20
N TRP A 460 12.34 20.59 -17.83
CA TRP A 460 12.59 19.70 -18.96
C TRP A 460 12.48 20.51 -20.26
N GLY A 461 13.50 20.46 -21.10
CA GLY A 461 13.39 21.09 -22.41
C GLY A 461 14.68 21.17 -23.19
N HIS A 462 14.63 22.01 -24.22
CA HIS A 462 15.67 22.18 -25.19
C HIS A 462 16.65 23.28 -24.79
N LYS A 463 17.95 23.00 -24.87
CA LYS A 463 19.03 23.96 -24.59
C LYS A 463 19.60 24.51 -25.89
N THR A 464 19.47 25.82 -26.13
CA THR A 464 20.32 26.56 -27.08
C THR A 464 21.47 27.19 -26.30
N GLY A 465 22.72 26.89 -26.67
CA GLY A 465 23.92 27.29 -25.94
C GLY A 465 24.01 28.79 -25.63
N GLY A 466 24.58 29.11 -24.46
CA GLY A 466 24.90 30.47 -24.06
C GLY A 466 25.88 31.14 -25.03
N ALA A 467 25.71 32.46 -25.17
CA ALA A 467 26.34 33.36 -26.14
C ALA A 467 25.95 33.13 -27.61
N VAL A 468 25.25 34.14 -28.16
CA VAL A 468 24.87 34.26 -29.57
C VAL A 468 26.14 34.49 -30.40
N THR A 469 26.89 33.43 -30.68
CA THR A 469 27.68 33.36 -31.90
C THR A 469 26.83 32.67 -32.97
N PRO A 470 26.79 33.19 -34.21
CA PRO A 470 26.09 32.54 -35.30
C PRO A 470 26.84 31.23 -35.61
N MET A 471 26.34 30.13 -35.06
CA MET A 471 26.91 28.79 -35.20
C MET A 471 26.34 28.09 -36.43
N LYS A 472 27.21 27.28 -37.05
CA LYS A 472 26.99 26.57 -38.31
C LYS A 472 26.02 25.40 -38.11
N GLU A 473 25.49 24.92 -39.23
CA GLU A 473 24.39 23.95 -39.41
C GLU A 473 24.57 22.56 -38.75
N GLU A 474 25.57 22.36 -37.89
CA GLU A 474 25.92 21.05 -37.29
C GLU A 474 25.80 21.00 -35.75
N ASP A 475 25.46 22.11 -35.09
CA ASP A 475 25.39 22.14 -33.62
C ASP A 475 24.03 21.66 -33.09
N TYR A 476 24.02 20.42 -32.61
CA TYR A 476 22.88 19.78 -31.97
C TYR A 476 22.54 20.41 -30.62
N ASN A 477 21.30 20.18 -30.26
CA ASN A 477 20.50 21.15 -29.57
C ASN A 477 19.81 20.21 -28.52
N PHE A 478 20.34 20.16 -27.29
CA PHE A 478 20.18 19.01 -26.37
C PHE A 478 18.85 19.05 -25.61
N ALA A 479 18.21 17.88 -25.46
CA ALA A 479 17.04 17.68 -24.60
C ALA A 479 17.47 17.09 -23.24
N GLY A 480 16.97 17.67 -22.14
CA GLY A 480 17.25 17.17 -20.79
C GLY A 480 16.68 18.07 -19.70
N ILE A 481 16.94 17.73 -18.43
CA ILE A 481 16.64 18.63 -17.31
C ILE A 481 17.76 19.65 -17.07
N SER A 482 17.38 20.92 -16.89
CA SER A 482 18.24 22.01 -16.42
C SER A 482 17.60 22.82 -15.31
N ILE A 483 18.43 23.60 -14.64
CA ILE A 483 18.03 24.65 -13.70
C ILE A 483 17.56 25.93 -14.40
N THR A 484 17.88 26.12 -15.69
CA THR A 484 17.43 27.28 -16.46
C THR A 484 16.12 26.98 -17.19
N PRO A 485 15.24 27.99 -17.37
CA PRO A 485 14.09 27.85 -18.23
C PRO A 485 14.52 27.47 -19.65
N PRO A 486 13.80 26.56 -20.33
CA PRO A 486 14.19 26.12 -21.65
C PRO A 486 14.05 27.27 -22.65
N ALA A 487 15.03 27.40 -23.54
CA ALA A 487 15.00 28.39 -24.62
C ALA A 487 13.93 28.04 -25.68
N GLN A 488 13.67 26.74 -25.86
CA GLN A 488 12.59 26.25 -26.70
C GLN A 488 11.98 24.98 -26.10
N ASN A 489 10.71 24.72 -26.41
CA ASN A 489 10.11 23.42 -26.11
C ASN A 489 10.58 22.36 -27.11
N VAL A 490 10.79 21.13 -26.63
CA VAL A 490 11.12 19.96 -27.46
C VAL A 490 9.99 19.73 -28.47
N ARG A 491 10.32 19.73 -29.78
CA ARG A 491 9.35 19.50 -30.86
C ARG A 491 9.21 18.00 -31.14
N ILE A 492 7.99 17.59 -31.45
CA ILE A 492 7.68 16.18 -31.73
C ILE A 492 8.29 15.79 -33.08
N GLY A 493 8.98 14.64 -33.12
CA GLY A 493 9.55 14.08 -34.35
C GLY A 493 10.99 14.50 -34.67
N GLU A 494 11.57 15.45 -33.93
CA GLU A 494 12.99 15.84 -34.07
C GLU A 494 13.91 14.79 -33.42
N LEU A 495 15.07 14.55 -34.03
CA LEU A 495 16.13 13.68 -33.53
C LEU A 495 16.96 14.43 -32.48
N TYR A 496 17.20 13.78 -31.36
CA TYR A 496 18.10 14.28 -30.30
C TYR A 496 19.21 13.24 -30.09
N SER A 497 20.46 13.68 -30.19
CA SER A 497 21.68 12.88 -29.98
C SER A 497 22.24 13.04 -28.58
#